data_AF-A0A7X7G5P8-F1
#
_entry.id   AF-A0A7X7G5P8-F1
#
_cell.length_a   1.000
_cell.length_b   1.000
_cell.length_c   1.000
_cell.angle_alpha   90.00
_cell.angle_beta   90.00
_cell.angle_gamma   90.00
#
_symmetry.space_group_name_H-M   'P 1'
#
loop_
_entity.id
_entity.type
_entity.pdbx_description
1 polymer ?
#
loop_
_entity_poly.entity_id
_entity_poly.type
_entity_poly.pdbx_seq_one_letter_code
_entity_poly.pdbx_strand_id
1 'polypeptide(L)'
;SAPPPAPRDSGPIPRRDVAPRRLVVTTGPLRGTTVPLGGSAVLIGRAPSCTLVLDDDYSSSRHARIYPEGGRWYVEDLGSTNGTYVGRERINGPTPITVGSQVKVGQSTLELQR
;
A
#
# COMPACT_ATOMS: atom_id res chain seq x y z
N SER A 1 -14.28 13.36 -34.92
CA SER A 1 -15.02 12.79 -33.78
C SER A 1 -14.05 12.18 -32.79
N ALA A 2 -13.99 12.71 -31.57
CA ALA A 2 -13.23 12.10 -30.48
C ALA A 2 -14.19 11.22 -29.64
N PRO A 3 -13.76 10.05 -29.14
CA PRO A 3 -14.57 9.25 -28.25
C PRO A 3 -14.75 9.96 -26.88
N PRO A 4 -15.86 9.75 -26.17
CA PRO A 4 -16.06 10.28 -24.83
C PRO A 4 -15.08 9.63 -23.83
N PRO A 5 -14.66 10.35 -22.76
CA PRO A 5 -13.85 9.77 -21.70
C PRO A 5 -14.62 8.68 -20.96
N ALA A 6 -13.92 7.60 -20.59
CA ALA A 6 -14.43 6.44 -19.87
C ALA A 6 -15.20 6.84 -18.59
N PRO A 7 -16.21 6.04 -18.17
CA PRO A 7 -16.99 6.33 -16.98
C PRO A 7 -16.11 6.37 -15.72
N ARG A 8 -16.33 7.40 -14.90
CA ARG A 8 -15.76 7.50 -13.56
C ARG A 8 -16.42 6.44 -12.69
N ASP A 9 -15.66 5.47 -12.24
CA ASP A 9 -16.09 4.37 -11.38
C ASP A 9 -16.77 4.90 -10.11
N SER A 10 -18.11 4.93 -10.12
CA SER A 10 -18.94 5.13 -8.93
C SER A 10 -19.09 3.78 -8.24
N GLY A 11 -17.98 3.21 -7.77
CA GLY A 11 -18.04 2.06 -6.87
C GLY A 11 -18.69 2.46 -5.55
N PRO A 12 -19.30 1.51 -4.81
CA PRO A 12 -20.03 1.81 -3.58
C PRO A 12 -19.17 2.64 -2.62
N ILE A 13 -19.77 3.68 -2.04
CA ILE A 13 -19.17 4.47 -0.96
C ILE A 13 -18.89 3.48 0.19
N PRO A 14 -17.64 3.23 0.58
CA PRO A 14 -17.36 2.34 1.70
C PRO A 14 -18.03 2.95 2.95
N ARG A 15 -18.86 2.14 3.61
CA ARG A 15 -19.55 2.52 4.85
C ARG A 15 -18.51 3.05 5.84
N ARG A 16 -18.80 4.18 6.48
CA ARG A 16 -17.92 5.01 7.31
C ARG A 16 -17.25 4.29 8.50
N ASP A 17 -17.60 3.03 8.77
CA ASP A 17 -17.18 2.26 9.96
C ASP A 17 -16.06 1.22 9.72
N VAL A 18 -15.43 1.19 8.54
CA VAL A 18 -14.35 0.24 8.21
C VAL A 18 -13.09 0.94 7.69
N ALA A 19 -12.83 2.17 8.13
CA ALA A 19 -11.56 2.81 7.81
C ALA A 19 -10.40 2.06 8.52
N PRO A 20 -9.33 1.67 7.80
CA PRO A 20 -8.17 1.08 8.45
C PRO A 20 -7.49 2.13 9.34
N ARG A 21 -7.05 1.71 10.52
CA ARG A 21 -6.43 2.58 11.53
C ARG A 21 -4.93 2.33 11.67
N ARG A 22 -4.46 1.18 11.20
CA ARG A 22 -3.04 0.81 11.23
C ARG A 22 -2.65 -0.03 10.02
N LEU A 23 -1.38 0.08 9.65
CA LEU A 23 -0.69 -0.82 8.75
C LEU A 23 0.17 -1.77 9.59
N VAL A 24 0.04 -3.07 9.40
CA VAL A 24 0.75 -4.08 10.18
C VAL A 24 1.62 -4.92 9.27
N VAL A 25 2.86 -5.15 9.68
CA VAL A 25 3.76 -6.11 9.03
C VAL A 25 3.41 -7.51 9.54
N THR A 26 2.84 -8.35 8.68
CA THR A 26 2.38 -9.70 9.04
C THR A 26 3.45 -10.77 8.80
N THR A 27 4.39 -10.52 7.88
CA THR A 27 5.50 -11.40 7.51
C THR A 27 6.75 -10.57 7.20
N GLY A 28 7.94 -11.16 7.38
CA GLY A 28 9.23 -10.52 7.11
C GLY A 28 10.00 -10.23 8.41
N PRO A 29 11.21 -9.65 8.30
CA PRO A 29 12.07 -9.35 9.44
C PRO A 29 11.41 -8.48 10.51
N LEU A 30 10.50 -7.59 10.08
CA LEU A 30 9.82 -6.63 10.94
C LEU A 30 8.41 -7.08 11.35
N ARG A 31 8.09 -8.37 11.26
CA ARG A 31 6.77 -8.91 11.64
C ARG A 31 6.33 -8.42 13.03
N GLY A 32 5.10 -7.95 13.13
CA GLY A 32 4.51 -7.35 14.34
C GLY A 32 4.63 -5.83 14.39
N THR A 33 5.48 -5.23 13.56
CA THR A 33 5.59 -3.77 13.45
C THR A 33 4.26 -3.18 12.98
N THR A 34 3.85 -2.11 13.64
CA THR A 34 2.58 -1.45 13.38
C THR A 34 2.80 0.05 13.17
N VAL A 35 2.25 0.59 12.09
CA VAL A 35 2.29 2.02 11.77
C VAL A 35 0.86 2.59 11.84
N PRO A 36 0.60 3.64 12.63
CA PRO A 36 -0.72 4.26 12.68
C PRO A 36 -1.05 4.95 11.36
N LEU A 37 -2.29 4.80 10.89
CA LEU A 37 -2.80 5.45 9.68
C LEU A 37 -3.57 6.70 10.09
N GLY A 38 -2.99 7.87 9.76
CA GLY A 38 -3.49 9.18 10.20
C GLY A 38 -3.93 10.11 9.06
N GLY A 39 -4.16 9.59 7.85
CA GLY A 39 -4.50 10.41 6.67
C GLY A 39 -3.31 10.82 5.81
N SER A 40 -2.08 10.57 6.25
CA SER A 40 -0.86 10.78 5.46
C SER A 40 -0.42 9.51 4.75
N ALA A 41 0.38 9.67 3.69
CA ALA A 41 1.02 8.56 3.02
C ALA A 41 2.08 7.91 3.93
N VAL A 42 2.11 6.59 3.94
CA VAL A 42 3.15 5.76 4.55
C VAL A 42 4.13 5.37 3.46
N LEU A 43 5.35 5.91 3.54
CA LEU A 43 6.43 5.53 2.63
C LEU A 43 7.14 4.28 3.15
N ILE A 44 7.37 3.31 2.28
CA ILE A 44 7.93 2.00 2.60
C ILE A 44 9.18 1.77 1.75
N GLY A 45 10.27 1.35 2.39
CA GLY A 45 11.52 1.03 1.71
C GLY A 45 12.70 1.02 2.68
N ARG A 46 13.90 0.71 2.18
CA ARG A 46 15.11 0.62 3.02
C ARG A 46 15.69 1.95 3.47
N ALA A 47 15.31 3.07 2.83
CA ALA A 47 15.88 4.36 3.20
C ALA A 47 15.38 4.78 4.58
N PRO A 48 16.25 5.39 5.43
CA PRO A 48 15.87 5.85 6.75
C PRO A 48 14.83 7.00 6.73
N SER A 49 14.60 7.61 5.56
CA SER A 49 13.54 8.61 5.35
C SER A 49 12.15 8.00 5.14
N CYS A 50 12.03 6.68 5.06
CA CYS A 50 10.74 6.00 4.95
C CYS A 50 10.01 5.96 6.30
N THR A 51 8.68 6.04 6.27
CA THR A 51 7.84 5.89 7.46
C THR A 51 7.93 4.47 8.01
N LEU A 52 7.93 3.48 7.12
CA LEU A 52 8.25 2.09 7.42
C LEU A 52 9.58 1.74 6.75
N VAL A 53 10.65 1.81 7.54
CA VAL A 53 11.99 1.41 7.09
C VAL A 53 12.05 -0.11 7.07
N LEU A 54 12.26 -0.70 5.90
CA LEU A 54 12.47 -2.13 5.74
C LEU A 54 13.97 -2.43 5.79
N ASP A 55 14.39 -3.28 6.73
CA ASP A 55 15.76 -3.80 6.76
C ASP A 55 15.82 -5.09 5.93
N ASP A 56 15.62 -4.96 4.61
CA ASP A 56 15.69 -6.09 3.68
C ASP A 56 16.31 -5.69 2.32
N ASP A 57 17.22 -6.53 1.82
CA ASP A 57 17.94 -6.32 0.55
C ASP A 57 17.04 -6.42 -0.69
N TYR A 58 15.85 -7.00 -0.53
CA TYR A 58 14.86 -7.08 -1.61
C TYR A 58 14.02 -5.81 -1.73
N SER A 59 14.23 -4.84 -0.83
CA SER A 59 13.51 -3.58 -0.83
C SER A 59 14.34 -2.43 -1.39
N SER A 60 13.77 -1.67 -2.33
CA SER A 60 14.39 -0.45 -2.82
C SER A 60 14.34 0.68 -1.77
N SER A 61 15.21 1.68 -1.92
CA SER A 61 15.32 2.82 -0.99
C SER A 61 13.97 3.49 -0.70
N ARG A 62 13.20 3.75 -1.77
CA ARG A 62 11.80 4.15 -1.72
C ARG A 62 11.05 3.14 -2.59
N HIS A 63 10.50 2.11 -1.99
CA HIS A 63 9.98 0.96 -2.73
C HIS A 63 8.53 1.17 -3.14
N ALA A 64 7.69 1.46 -2.15
CA ALA A 64 6.26 1.62 -2.32
C ALA A 64 5.74 2.69 -1.38
N ARG A 65 4.55 3.20 -1.68
CA ARG A 65 3.80 4.01 -0.73
C ARG A 65 2.38 3.50 -0.59
N ILE A 66 1.85 3.62 0.61
CA ILE A 66 0.43 3.40 0.90
C ILE A 66 -0.18 4.74 1.29
N TYR A 67 -1.25 5.17 0.63
CA TYR A 67 -1.82 6.50 0.86
C TYR A 67 -3.35 6.50 0.75
N PRO A 68 -4.03 7.40 1.47
CA PRO A 68 -5.46 7.61 1.32
C PRO A 68 -5.76 8.58 0.18
N GLU A 69 -6.76 8.27 -0.64
CA GLU A 69 -7.28 9.13 -1.70
C GLU A 69 -8.79 8.90 -1.85
N GLY A 70 -9.59 9.96 -1.85
CA GLY A 70 -11.05 9.86 -2.04
C GLY A 70 -11.77 8.96 -1.01
N GLY A 71 -11.22 8.81 0.20
CA GLY A 71 -11.77 7.91 1.25
C GLY A 71 -11.43 6.43 1.06
N ARG A 72 -10.57 6.10 0.10
CA ARG A 72 -10.02 4.75 -0.13
C ARG A 72 -8.52 4.75 0.13
N TRP A 73 -7.96 3.56 0.30
CA TRP A 73 -6.52 3.37 0.44
C TRP A 73 -5.96 2.76 -0.83
N TYR A 74 -4.78 3.22 -1.20
CA TYR A 74 -4.06 2.76 -2.39
C TYR A 74 -2.65 2.37 -2.01
N VAL A 75 -2.11 1.40 -2.74
CA VAL A 75 -0.68 1.12 -2.80
C VAL A 75 -0.16 1.48 -4.18
N GLU A 76 1.04 2.04 -4.22
CA GLU A 76 1.74 2.36 -5.47
C GLU A 76 3.20 1.95 -5.35
N ASP A 77 3.69 1.27 -6.37
CA ASP A 77 5.11 0.96 -6.54
C ASP A 77 5.85 2.20 -7.07
N LEU A 78 6.99 2.55 -6.46
CA LEU A 78 7.75 3.75 -6.79
C LEU A 78 8.95 3.46 -7.72
N GLY A 79 8.82 2.44 -8.57
CA GLY A 79 9.90 1.98 -9.45
C GLY A 79 10.86 1.05 -8.72
N SER A 80 10.33 0.15 -7.90
CA SER A 80 11.14 -0.80 -7.17
C SER A 80 11.74 -1.87 -8.08
N THR A 81 12.87 -2.43 -7.67
CA THR A 81 13.57 -3.46 -8.46
C THR A 81 12.79 -4.77 -8.53
N ASN A 82 12.26 -5.23 -7.38
CA ASN A 82 11.56 -6.51 -7.28
C ASN A 82 10.04 -6.39 -7.50
N GLY A 83 9.51 -5.17 -7.54
CA GLY A 83 8.08 -4.92 -7.66
C GLY A 83 7.32 -5.05 -6.34
N THR A 84 6.16 -4.39 -6.32
CA THR A 84 5.15 -4.51 -5.27
C THR A 84 4.04 -5.45 -5.72
N TYR A 85 3.49 -6.25 -4.80
CA TYR A 85 2.43 -7.20 -5.10
C TYR A 85 1.24 -7.00 -4.16
N VAL A 86 0.02 -7.19 -4.68
CA VAL A 86 -1.20 -7.29 -3.89
C VAL A 86 -1.72 -8.73 -4.02
N GLY A 87 -1.77 -9.46 -2.91
CA GLY A 87 -1.99 -10.90 -2.92
C GLY A 87 -0.89 -11.63 -3.69
N ARG A 88 -1.22 -12.12 -4.89
CA ARG A 88 -0.28 -12.84 -5.78
C ARG A 88 0.09 -12.06 -7.04
N GLU A 89 -0.54 -10.91 -7.28
CA GLU A 89 -0.39 -10.16 -8.52
C GLU A 89 0.55 -8.97 -8.33
N ARG A 90 1.47 -8.78 -9.29
CA ARG A 90 2.34 -7.61 -9.33
C ARG A 90 1.53 -6.41 -9.80
N ILE A 91 1.62 -5.29 -9.09
CA ILE A 91 0.97 -4.05 -9.48
C ILE A 91 1.82 -3.30 -10.51
N ASN A 92 1.15 -2.61 -11.43
CA ASN A 92 1.80 -1.77 -12.46
C ASN A 92 1.46 -0.27 -12.30
N GLY A 93 0.76 0.09 -11.23
CA GLY A 93 0.33 1.45 -10.92
C GLY A 93 -0.46 1.51 -9.62
N PRO A 94 -1.02 2.69 -9.27
CA PRO A 94 -1.85 2.86 -8.09
C PRO A 94 -2.99 1.83 -8.04
N THR A 95 -2.99 1.01 -6.99
CA THR A 95 -3.92 -0.12 -6.84
C THR A 95 -4.70 0.03 -5.53
N PRO A 96 -6.05 -0.01 -5.55
CA PRO A 96 -6.84 0.11 -4.34
C PRO A 96 -6.66 -1.11 -3.43
N ILE A 97 -6.55 -0.86 -2.13
CA ILE A 97 -6.42 -1.88 -1.09
C ILE A 97 -7.41 -1.61 0.05
N THR A 98 -7.79 -2.68 0.74
CA THR A 98 -8.76 -2.64 1.85
C THR A 98 -8.20 -3.35 3.08
N VAL A 99 -8.92 -3.29 4.19
CA VAL A 99 -8.59 -4.09 5.39
C VAL A 99 -8.52 -5.57 5.00
N GLY A 100 -7.43 -6.25 5.37
CA GLY A 100 -7.19 -7.65 4.98
C GLY A 100 -6.43 -7.83 3.67
N SER A 101 -6.25 -6.78 2.85
CA SER A 101 -5.44 -6.87 1.63
C SER A 101 -3.96 -7.07 1.98
N GLN A 102 -3.38 -8.16 1.50
CA GLN A 102 -1.95 -8.46 1.67
C GLN A 102 -1.13 -7.73 0.62
N VAL A 103 -0.24 -6.85 1.05
CA VAL A 103 0.68 -6.10 0.19
C VAL A 103 2.10 -6.61 0.45
N LYS A 104 2.73 -7.21 -0.56
CA LYS A 104 4.12 -7.68 -0.44
C LYS A 104 5.08 -6.63 -1.01
N VAL A 105 6.08 -6.29 -0.21
CA VAL A 105 7.17 -5.36 -0.52
C VAL A 105 8.47 -6.00 -0.07
N GLY A 106 9.37 -6.30 -1.01
CA GLY A 106 10.58 -7.07 -0.70
C GLY A 106 10.25 -8.43 -0.09
N GLN A 107 10.80 -8.72 1.09
CA GLN A 107 10.48 -9.93 1.86
C GLN A 107 9.31 -9.74 2.85
N SER A 108 8.82 -8.51 2.99
CA SER A 108 7.81 -8.16 3.96
C SER A 108 6.40 -8.23 3.36
N THR A 109 5.42 -8.68 4.16
CA THR A 109 3.99 -8.58 3.83
C THR A 109 3.33 -7.64 4.81
N LEU A 110 2.53 -6.72 4.28
CA LEU A 110 1.87 -5.64 4.98
C LEU A 110 0.37 -5.81 4.83
N GLU A 111 -0.40 -5.43 5.85
CA GLU A 111 -1.85 -5.53 5.83
C GLU A 111 -2.47 -4.33 6.52
N LEU A 112 -3.53 -3.80 5.93
CA LEU A 112 -4.35 -2.77 6.57
C LEU A 112 -5.25 -3.43 7.62
N GLN A 113 -5.27 -2.88 8.83
CA GLN A 113 -6.10 -3.37 9.93
C GLN A 113 -6.86 -2.23 10.61
N ARG A 114 -7.95 -2.60 11.30
CA ARG A 114 -8.71 -1.72 12.20
C ARG A 114 -8.07 -1.66 13.56
#